data_AF-A0A2V7YE51-F1
#
_entry.id   AF-A0A2V7YE51-F1
#
_cell.length_a   1.000
_cell.length_b   1.000
_cell.length_c   1.000
_cell.angle_alpha   90.00
_cell.angle_beta   90.00
_cell.angle_gamma   90.00
#
_symmetry.space_group_name_H-M   'P 1'
#
loop_
_entity.id
_entity.type
_entity.pdbx_description
1 polymer ?
#
loop_
_entity_poly.entity_id
_entity_poly.type
_entity_poly.pdbx_seq_one_letter_code
_entity_poly.pdbx_strand_id
1 'polypeptide(L)'
;MKDVPEVGRELYRQMARAGLTLLKSYPTGDTVQEDHDRARLLVANYLIEAGALERVKKNGHWYIDVKDYDKAHEAAGKLLAEIMRIKATGDYDGIKKLIDTHGLHFDPAVRDDVIARYKAIDVPIFYSGVFADLTPVKDKSGKVTDVAISYPRDFLAQQLAWARENGTLGL
;
A
#
# COMPACT_ATOMS: atom_id res chain seq x y z
N MET A 1 20.56 -11.76 16.65
CA MET A 1 19.54 -11.46 15.61
C MET A 1 20.04 -12.05 14.29
N LYS A 2 19.66 -13.29 13.95
CA LYS A 2 20.19 -14.03 12.79
C LYS A 2 19.31 -13.86 11.53
N ASP A 3 18.18 -13.17 11.65
CA ASP A 3 17.12 -13.14 10.62
C ASP A 3 17.08 -11.85 9.78
N VAL A 4 18.03 -10.93 10.00
CA VAL A 4 18.08 -9.61 9.32
C VAL A 4 18.10 -9.74 7.79
N PRO A 5 18.84 -10.68 7.17
CA PRO A 5 18.82 -10.85 5.72
C PRO A 5 17.49 -11.37 5.18
N GLU A 6 16.82 -12.26 5.90
CA GLU A 6 15.56 -12.88 5.43
C GLU A 6 14.39 -11.90 5.47
N VAL A 7 14.30 -11.09 6.53
CA VAL A 7 13.32 -10.00 6.62
C VAL A 7 13.49 -9.02 5.45
N GLY A 8 14.74 -8.64 5.14
CA GLY A 8 15.04 -7.77 4.00
C GLY A 8 14.57 -8.36 2.67
N ARG A 9 14.78 -9.67 2.46
CA ARG A 9 14.29 -10.36 1.25
C ARG A 9 12.77 -10.35 1.14
N GLU A 10 12.06 -10.59 2.24
CA GLU A 10 10.60 -10.52 2.22
C GLU A 10 10.12 -9.11 1.90
N LEU A 11 10.74 -8.06 2.45
CA LEU A 11 10.39 -6.68 2.10
C LEU A 11 10.49 -6.42 0.59
N TYR A 12 11.53 -6.91 -0.09
CA TYR A 12 11.61 -6.79 -1.56
C TYR A 12 10.53 -7.60 -2.29
N ARG A 13 10.16 -8.79 -1.79
CA ARG A 13 9.02 -9.55 -2.34
C ARG A 13 7.71 -8.77 -2.16
N GLN A 14 7.51 -8.13 -1.01
CA GLN A 14 6.34 -7.29 -0.77
C GLN A 14 6.31 -6.07 -1.71
N MET A 15 7.44 -5.41 -1.93
CA MET A 15 7.55 -4.30 -2.89
C MET A 15 7.22 -4.74 -4.32
N ALA A 16 7.79 -5.87 -4.77
CA ALA A 16 7.48 -6.46 -6.07
C ALA A 16 5.97 -6.79 -6.19
N ARG A 17 5.38 -7.39 -5.16
CA ARG A 17 3.94 -7.67 -5.11
C ARG A 17 3.10 -6.40 -5.11
N ALA A 18 3.49 -5.37 -4.37
CA ALA A 18 2.76 -4.11 -4.31
C ALA A 18 2.71 -3.41 -5.67
N GLY A 19 3.84 -3.36 -6.39
CA GLY A 19 3.92 -2.79 -7.74
C GLY A 19 3.00 -3.45 -8.77
N LEU A 20 2.63 -4.72 -8.56
CA LEU A 20 1.66 -5.42 -9.40
C LEU A 20 0.23 -5.30 -8.88
N THR A 21 0.02 -5.54 -7.59
CA THR A 21 -1.33 -5.64 -7.00
C THR A 21 -2.03 -4.30 -6.82
N LEU A 22 -1.31 -3.17 -6.86
CA LEU A 22 -1.93 -1.83 -6.87
C LEU A 22 -2.80 -1.61 -8.11
N LEU A 23 -2.49 -2.27 -9.24
CA LEU A 23 -3.16 -2.05 -10.52
C LEU A 23 -4.67 -2.37 -10.48
N LYS A 24 -5.11 -3.20 -9.52
CA LYS A 24 -6.54 -3.48 -9.30
C LYS A 24 -7.39 -2.23 -9.01
N SER A 25 -6.76 -1.18 -8.48
CA SER A 25 -7.43 0.07 -8.12
C SER A 25 -7.73 0.97 -9.32
N TYR A 26 -7.21 0.62 -10.51
CA TYR A 26 -7.30 1.43 -11.73
C TYR A 26 -8.01 0.62 -12.84
N PRO A 27 -9.34 0.46 -12.80
CA PRO A 27 -10.09 -0.41 -13.71
C PRO A 27 -10.11 0.05 -15.17
N THR A 28 -9.80 1.31 -15.44
CA THR A 28 -9.69 1.89 -16.77
C THR A 28 -8.43 2.72 -16.90
N GLY A 29 -8.02 3.00 -18.13
CA GLY A 29 -6.80 3.76 -18.41
C GLY A 29 -5.52 2.99 -18.08
N ASP A 30 -4.42 3.72 -18.08
CA ASP A 30 -3.04 3.25 -18.00
C ASP A 30 -2.18 4.10 -17.04
N THR A 31 -2.79 4.99 -16.26
CA THR A 31 -2.09 5.92 -15.36
C THR A 31 -2.51 5.76 -13.90
N VAL A 32 -1.55 5.97 -13.00
CA VAL A 32 -1.77 6.03 -11.55
C VAL A 32 -1.98 7.48 -11.11
N GLN A 33 -3.07 7.74 -10.37
CA GLN A 33 -3.38 9.08 -9.86
C GLN A 33 -3.01 9.29 -8.39
N GLU A 34 -3.04 8.24 -7.57
CA GLU A 34 -2.77 8.33 -6.12
C GLU A 34 -1.26 8.34 -5.82
N ASP A 35 -0.82 9.22 -4.92
CA ASP A 35 0.61 9.50 -4.71
C ASP A 35 1.39 8.31 -4.12
N HIS A 36 0.81 7.55 -3.19
CA HIS A 36 1.48 6.36 -2.65
C HIS A 36 1.61 5.26 -3.70
N ASP A 37 0.60 5.06 -4.55
CA ASP A 37 0.66 4.13 -5.66
C ASP A 37 1.66 4.56 -6.71
N ARG A 38 1.79 5.86 -7.00
CA ARG A 38 2.85 6.39 -7.88
C ARG A 38 4.23 6.07 -7.32
N ALA A 39 4.42 6.26 -6.01
CA ALA A 39 5.67 5.93 -5.34
C ALA A 39 5.97 4.42 -5.40
N ARG A 40 4.97 3.56 -5.16
CA ARG A 40 5.12 2.09 -5.28
C ARG A 40 5.46 1.66 -6.69
N LEU A 41 4.77 2.21 -7.68
CA LEU A 41 5.00 1.93 -9.09
C LEU A 41 6.40 2.39 -9.52
N LEU A 42 6.81 3.59 -9.09
CA LEU A 42 8.14 4.14 -9.31
C LEU A 42 9.24 3.22 -8.79
N VAL A 43 9.13 2.79 -7.53
CA VAL A 43 10.13 1.89 -6.93
C VAL A 43 10.17 0.57 -7.70
N ALA A 44 9.03 -0.07 -7.93
CA ALA A 44 8.99 -1.35 -8.64
C ALA A 44 9.60 -1.26 -10.06
N ASN A 45 9.22 -0.23 -10.83
CA ASN A 45 9.72 -0.02 -12.18
C ASN A 45 11.22 0.32 -12.22
N TYR A 46 11.70 1.13 -11.29
CA TYR A 46 13.12 1.47 -11.20
C TYR A 46 13.97 0.21 -10.90
N LEU A 47 13.51 -0.65 -9.98
CA LEU A 47 14.23 -1.91 -9.69
C LEU A 47 14.11 -2.93 -10.84
N ILE A 48 13.04 -2.90 -11.64
CA ILE A 48 12.93 -3.69 -12.88
C ILE A 48 13.94 -3.22 -13.91
N GLU A 49 14.04 -1.90 -14.15
CA GLU A 49 15.02 -1.33 -15.08
C GLU A 49 16.46 -1.63 -14.64
N ALA A 50 16.72 -1.55 -13.33
CA ALA A 50 18.00 -1.95 -12.76
C ALA A 50 18.28 -3.46 -12.88
N GLY A 51 17.31 -4.27 -13.33
CA GLY A 51 17.44 -5.73 -13.48
C GLY A 51 17.52 -6.49 -12.16
N ALA A 52 17.08 -5.90 -11.05
CA ALA A 52 16.96 -6.55 -9.76
C ALA A 52 15.63 -7.31 -9.63
N LEU A 53 14.58 -6.76 -10.26
CA LEU A 53 13.27 -7.38 -10.42
C LEU A 53 13.02 -7.72 -11.90
N GLU A 54 12.14 -8.67 -12.17
CA GLU A 54 11.72 -9.01 -13.53
C GLU A 54 10.22 -9.26 -13.59
N ARG A 55 9.54 -8.69 -14.61
CA ARG A 55 8.18 -9.10 -14.97
C ARG A 55 8.24 -10.44 -15.70
N VAL A 56 7.57 -11.44 -15.15
CA VAL A 56 7.51 -12.79 -15.73
C VAL A 56 6.07 -13.22 -15.93
N LYS A 57 5.83 -14.03 -16.95
CA LYS A 57 4.53 -14.66 -17.20
C LYS A 57 4.61 -16.14 -16.83
N LYS A 58 3.78 -16.57 -15.88
CA LYS A 58 3.69 -17.98 -15.43
C LYS A 58 2.24 -18.42 -15.56
N ASN A 59 2.00 -19.52 -16.28
CA ASN A 59 0.66 -20.07 -16.50
C ASN A 59 -0.36 -19.04 -17.00
N GLY A 60 0.05 -18.15 -17.91
CA GLY A 60 -0.82 -17.11 -18.47
C GLY A 60 -0.94 -15.84 -17.61
N HIS A 61 -0.46 -15.83 -16.37
CA HIS A 61 -0.57 -14.69 -15.44
C HIS A 61 0.76 -13.96 -15.24
N TRP A 62 0.68 -12.66 -14.98
CA TRP A 62 1.84 -11.81 -14.69
C TRP A 62 2.28 -11.89 -13.22
N TYR A 63 3.59 -11.87 -13.02
CA TYR A 63 4.25 -11.81 -11.72
C TYR A 63 5.44 -10.86 -11.81
N ILE A 64 5.90 -10.35 -10.67
CA ILE A 64 7.17 -9.66 -10.54
C ILE A 64 8.06 -10.52 -9.63
N ASP A 65 9.10 -11.10 -10.19
CA ASP A 65 10.08 -11.93 -9.48
C ASP A 65 11.26 -11.08 -9.03
N VAL A 66 11.76 -11.31 -7.81
CA VAL A 66 13.05 -10.77 -7.36
C VAL A 66 14.17 -11.69 -7.86
N LYS A 67 15.08 -11.17 -8.68
CA LYS A 67 16.19 -11.94 -9.26
C LYS A 67 17.45 -11.85 -8.44
N ASP A 68 17.71 -10.67 -7.91
CA ASP A 68 18.92 -10.39 -7.15
C ASP A 68 18.59 -9.41 -6.02
N TYR A 69 18.71 -9.88 -4.79
CA TYR A 69 18.40 -9.12 -3.59
C TYR A 69 19.46 -8.07 -3.25
N ASP A 70 20.72 -8.37 -3.54
CA ASP A 70 21.81 -7.43 -3.25
C ASP A 70 21.75 -6.29 -4.27
N LYS A 71 21.46 -6.61 -5.53
CA LYS A 71 21.19 -5.60 -6.56
C LYS A 71 19.94 -4.79 -6.27
N ALA A 72 18.88 -5.41 -5.74
CA ALA A 72 17.68 -4.69 -5.29
C ALA A 72 18.01 -3.68 -4.20
N HIS A 73 18.88 -4.06 -3.26
CA HIS A 73 19.36 -3.18 -2.21
C HIS A 73 20.20 -2.01 -2.73
N GLU A 74 21.16 -2.29 -3.60
CA GLU A 74 21.98 -1.26 -4.23
C GLU A 74 21.13 -0.28 -5.06
N ALA A 75 20.21 -0.79 -5.89
CA ALA A 75 19.34 0.03 -6.72
C ALA A 75 18.40 0.90 -5.87
N ALA A 76 17.80 0.34 -4.81
CA ALA A 76 16.98 1.11 -3.88
C ALA A 76 17.80 2.22 -3.18
N GLY A 77 19.06 1.95 -2.82
CA GLY A 77 19.96 2.94 -2.25
C GLY A 77 20.27 4.09 -3.22
N LYS A 78 20.53 3.79 -4.50
CA LYS A 78 20.74 4.79 -5.55
C LYS A 78 19.50 5.66 -5.76
N LEU A 79 18.33 5.04 -5.84
CA LEU A 79 17.06 5.74 -5.97
C LEU A 79 16.80 6.66 -4.77
N LEU A 80 17.04 6.17 -3.55
CA LEU A 80 16.90 6.97 -2.33
C LEU A 80 17.83 8.18 -2.35
N ALA A 81 19.11 7.99 -2.70
CA ALA A 81 20.08 9.08 -2.78
C ALA A 81 19.64 10.14 -3.80
N GLU A 82 19.12 9.73 -4.95
CA GLU A 82 18.63 10.66 -5.97
C GLU A 82 17.37 11.42 -5.53
N ILE A 83 16.39 10.75 -4.92
CA ILE A 83 15.20 11.40 -4.38
C ILE A 83 15.58 12.40 -3.27
N MET A 84 16.53 12.04 -2.40
CA MET A 84 17.02 12.95 -1.35
C MET A 84 17.77 14.15 -1.93
N ARG A 85 18.60 13.96 -2.96
CA ARG A 85 19.24 15.06 -3.70
C ARG A 85 18.19 16.01 -4.28
N ILE A 86 17.24 15.47 -5.04
CA ILE A 86 16.16 16.27 -5.65
C ILE A 86 15.41 17.09 -4.60
N LYS A 87 15.04 16.45 -3.48
CA LYS A 87 14.37 17.12 -2.36
C LYS A 87 15.21 18.24 -1.78
N ALA A 88 16.51 18.03 -1.59
CA ALA A 88 17.41 19.01 -1.00
C ALA A 88 17.68 20.21 -1.92
N THR A 89 17.67 20.00 -3.24
CA THR A 89 17.99 21.05 -4.23
C THR A 89 16.76 21.69 -4.87
N GLY A 90 15.55 21.16 -4.64
CA GLY A 90 14.34 21.66 -5.29
C GLY A 90 14.28 21.35 -6.80
N ASP A 91 14.88 20.24 -7.22
CA ASP A 91 15.00 19.87 -8.65
C ASP A 91 13.67 19.31 -9.21
N TYR A 92 12.80 20.22 -9.64
CA TYR A 92 11.48 19.88 -10.17
C TYR A 92 11.56 19.02 -11.44
N ASP A 93 12.43 19.36 -12.38
CA ASP A 93 12.57 18.63 -13.64
C ASP A 93 13.08 17.20 -13.38
N GLY A 94 13.99 17.04 -12.41
CA GLY A 94 14.47 15.75 -11.94
C GLY A 94 13.36 14.85 -11.40
N ILE A 95 12.54 15.34 -10.46
CA ILE A 95 11.43 14.52 -9.93
C ILE A 95 10.36 14.25 -10.99
N LYS A 96 10.05 15.24 -11.84
CA LYS A 96 9.10 15.06 -12.93
C LYS A 96 9.54 13.94 -13.87
N LYS A 97 10.80 13.96 -14.31
CA LYS A 97 11.36 12.90 -15.16
C LYS A 97 11.27 11.53 -14.48
N LEU A 98 11.60 11.44 -13.19
CA LEU A 98 11.56 10.18 -12.45
C LEU A 98 10.13 9.62 -12.35
N ILE A 99 9.15 10.47 -12.07
CA ILE A 99 7.72 10.09 -12.02
C ILE A 99 7.19 9.73 -13.40
N ASP A 100 7.46 10.53 -14.43
CA ASP A 100 6.99 10.26 -15.80
C ASP A 100 7.55 8.92 -16.32
N THR A 101 8.80 8.60 -15.98
CA THR A 101 9.47 7.37 -16.44
C THR A 101 9.00 6.13 -15.68
N HIS A 102 8.82 6.22 -14.36
CA HIS A 102 8.61 5.02 -13.53
C HIS A 102 7.31 5.02 -12.72
N GLY A 103 6.74 6.17 -12.39
CA GLY A 103 5.64 6.30 -11.42
C GLY A 103 4.26 6.52 -12.02
N LEU A 104 4.15 6.83 -13.32
CA LEU A 104 2.89 7.27 -13.92
C LEU A 104 2.17 6.16 -14.70
N HIS A 105 2.81 5.60 -15.72
CA HIS A 105 2.17 4.69 -16.67
C HIS A 105 2.40 3.21 -16.34
N PHE A 106 1.41 2.36 -16.65
CA PHE A 106 1.50 0.91 -16.59
C PHE A 106 0.88 0.26 -17.83
N ASP A 107 1.26 -0.98 -18.12
CA ASP A 107 0.69 -1.76 -19.22
C ASP A 107 -0.75 -2.23 -18.87
N PRO A 108 -1.78 -1.82 -19.65
CA PRO A 108 -3.15 -2.26 -19.43
C PRO A 108 -3.33 -3.79 -19.46
N ALA A 109 -2.55 -4.52 -20.25
CA ALA A 109 -2.64 -5.98 -20.30
C ALA A 109 -2.18 -6.65 -19.00
N VAL A 110 -1.23 -6.03 -18.29
CA VAL A 110 -0.81 -6.46 -16.95
C VAL A 110 -1.91 -6.13 -15.93
N ARG A 111 -2.49 -4.94 -16.02
CA ARG A 111 -3.61 -4.51 -15.15
C ARG A 111 -4.83 -5.42 -15.31
N ASP A 112 -5.20 -5.75 -16.55
CA ASP A 112 -6.37 -6.58 -16.85
C ASP A 112 -6.24 -7.99 -16.26
N ASP A 113 -5.03 -8.60 -16.33
CA ASP A 113 -4.74 -9.86 -15.65
C ASP A 113 -4.93 -9.77 -14.13
N VAL A 114 -4.41 -8.70 -13.52
CA VAL A 114 -4.56 -8.46 -12.08
C VAL A 114 -6.05 -8.33 -11.70
N ILE A 115 -6.84 -7.57 -12.46
CA ILE A 115 -8.27 -7.41 -12.20
C ILE A 115 -9.02 -8.73 -12.35
N ALA A 116 -8.74 -9.51 -13.39
CA ALA A 116 -9.37 -10.81 -13.59
C ALA A 116 -9.11 -11.76 -12.41
N ARG A 117 -7.87 -11.77 -11.91
CA ARG A 117 -7.48 -12.58 -10.75
C ARG A 117 -8.14 -12.10 -9.45
N TYR A 118 -8.23 -10.79 -9.24
CA TYR A 118 -8.91 -10.23 -8.07
C TYR A 118 -10.41 -10.55 -8.08
N LYS A 119 -11.07 -10.47 -9.25
CA LYS A 119 -12.49 -10.85 -9.40
C LYS A 119 -12.73 -12.33 -9.08
N ALA A 120 -11.80 -13.22 -9.43
CA ALA A 120 -11.94 -14.64 -9.14
C ALA A 120 -11.81 -14.98 -7.63
N ILE A 121 -11.15 -14.13 -6.85
CA ILE A 121 -10.98 -14.30 -5.40
C ILE A 121 -12.17 -13.72 -4.61
N ASP A 122 -12.97 -12.84 -5.24
CA ASP A 122 -14.15 -12.20 -4.66
C ASP A 122 -13.90 -11.51 -3.31
N VAL A 123 -12.81 -10.72 -3.25
CA VAL A 123 -12.46 -9.93 -2.07
C VAL A 123 -12.62 -8.43 -2.32
N PRO A 124 -13.15 -7.67 -1.35
CA PRO A 124 -13.20 -6.22 -1.42
C PRO A 124 -11.81 -5.61 -1.62
N ILE A 125 -11.73 -4.56 -2.45
CA ILE A 125 -10.48 -3.82 -2.72
C ILE A 125 -10.13 -2.87 -1.56
N PHE A 126 -11.15 -2.44 -0.81
CA PHE A 126 -11.02 -1.60 0.38
C PHE A 126 -11.64 -2.31 1.58
N TYR A 127 -11.07 -2.06 2.75
CA TYR A 127 -11.60 -2.54 4.02
C TYR A 127 -11.68 -1.36 5.00
N SER A 128 -12.60 -1.47 5.94
CA SER A 128 -12.69 -0.58 7.10
C SER A 128 -12.77 -1.44 8.36
N GLY A 129 -12.27 -0.91 9.47
CA GLY A 129 -12.33 -1.56 10.77
C GLY A 129 -13.58 -1.15 11.54
N VAL A 130 -14.09 -2.06 12.37
CA VAL A 130 -15.02 -1.72 13.45
C VAL A 130 -14.19 -1.47 14.70
N PHE A 131 -14.35 -0.31 15.33
CA PHE A 131 -13.62 0.06 16.53
C PHE A 131 -14.12 -0.74 17.74
N ALA A 132 -13.27 -0.90 18.74
CA ALA A 132 -13.67 -1.49 20.01
C ALA A 132 -14.49 -0.49 20.83
N ASP A 133 -15.44 -0.99 21.61
CA ASP A 133 -16.20 -0.17 22.55
C ASP A 133 -15.45 -0.10 23.88
N LEU A 134 -15.32 1.12 24.42
CA LEU A 134 -14.67 1.38 25.70
C LEU A 134 -15.72 1.86 26.71
N THR A 135 -15.90 1.11 27.80
CA THR A 135 -16.89 1.42 28.84
C THR A 135 -16.19 1.70 30.18
N PRO A 136 -16.35 2.89 30.78
CA PRO A 136 -15.76 3.17 32.09
C PRO A 136 -16.42 2.35 33.19
N VAL A 137 -15.62 1.62 33.97
CA VAL A 137 -16.04 0.95 35.19
C VAL A 137 -15.87 1.92 36.36
N LYS A 138 -16.93 2.12 37.14
CA LYS A 138 -16.96 3.11 38.23
C LYS A 138 -17.20 2.45 39.59
N ASP A 139 -16.55 2.97 40.64
CA ASP A 139 -16.83 2.56 42.02
C ASP A 139 -18.14 3.20 42.56
N LYS A 140 -18.48 2.88 43.82
CA LYS A 140 -19.68 3.41 44.48
C LYS A 140 -19.71 4.93 44.63
N SER A 141 -18.55 5.60 44.56
CA SER A 141 -18.43 7.06 44.60
C SER A 141 -18.52 7.71 43.22
N GLY A 142 -18.65 6.92 42.15
CA GLY A 142 -18.69 7.38 40.77
C GLY A 142 -17.31 7.62 40.15
N LYS A 143 -16.22 7.30 40.87
CA LYS A 143 -14.85 7.41 40.37
C LYS A 143 -14.55 6.25 39.42
N VAL A 144 -13.97 6.55 38.26
CA VAL A 144 -13.53 5.53 37.30
C VAL A 144 -12.38 4.73 37.92
N THR A 145 -12.52 3.40 37.96
CA THR A 145 -11.51 2.47 38.50
C THR A 145 -10.90 1.58 37.43
N ASP A 146 -11.58 1.39 36.31
CA ASP A 146 -11.11 0.58 35.19
C ASP A 146 -11.84 0.99 33.89
N VAL A 147 -11.39 0.48 32.74
CA VAL A 147 -12.05 0.63 31.44
C VAL A 147 -12.21 -0.75 30.81
N ALA A 148 -13.45 -1.19 30.67
CA ALA A 148 -13.77 -2.43 29.98
C ALA A 148 -13.73 -2.22 28.46
N ILE A 149 -13.15 -3.18 27.74
CA ILE A 149 -13.09 -3.20 26.28
C ILE A 149 -13.96 -4.34 25.72
N SER A 150 -14.70 -4.07 24.64
CA SER A 150 -15.45 -5.09 23.90
C SER A 150 -15.32 -4.93 22.38
N TYR A 151 -15.55 -6.02 21.65
CA TYR A 151 -15.40 -6.07 20.18
C TYR A 151 -16.70 -6.54 19.53
N PRO A 152 -17.72 -5.68 19.43
CA PRO A 152 -19.03 -6.08 18.89
C PRO A 152 -18.98 -6.47 17.41
N ARG A 153 -18.00 -5.96 16.65
CA ARG A 153 -17.79 -6.27 15.22
C ARG A 153 -19.02 -6.01 14.34
N ASP A 154 -19.84 -5.01 14.71
CA ASP A 154 -20.99 -4.56 13.94
C ASP A 154 -20.77 -3.12 13.46
N PHE A 155 -20.51 -2.98 12.15
CA PHE A 155 -20.28 -1.69 11.52
C PHE A 155 -21.53 -0.80 11.60
N LEU A 156 -22.72 -1.35 11.30
CA LEU A 156 -23.94 -0.55 11.23
C LEU A 156 -24.32 -0.03 12.61
N ALA A 157 -24.26 -0.90 13.63
CA ALA A 157 -24.53 -0.51 15.00
C ALA A 157 -23.57 0.59 15.48
N GLN A 158 -22.27 0.46 15.18
CA GLN A 158 -21.27 1.46 15.55
C GLN A 158 -21.51 2.81 14.86
N GLN A 159 -21.75 2.83 13.55
CA GLN A 159 -22.01 4.07 12.84
C GLN A 159 -23.29 4.77 13.33
N LEU A 160 -24.35 4.01 13.61
CA LEU A 160 -25.60 4.56 14.16
C LEU A 160 -25.43 5.10 15.58
N ALA A 161 -24.66 4.42 16.44
CA ALA A 161 -24.33 4.90 17.78
C ALA A 161 -23.57 6.22 17.72
N TRP A 162 -22.52 6.31 16.89
CA TRP A 162 -21.74 7.53 16.74
C TRP A 162 -22.53 8.68 16.14
N ALA A 163 -23.39 8.42 15.16
CA ALA A 163 -24.28 9.45 14.62
C ALA A 163 -25.22 10.00 15.70
N ARG A 164 -25.73 9.16 16.58
CA ARG A 164 -26.58 9.58 17.71
C ARG A 164 -25.80 10.37 18.76
N GLU A 165 -24.60 9.93 19.11
CA GLU A 165 -23.80 10.50 20.22
C GLU A 165 -23.04 11.76 19.81
N ASN A 166 -22.54 11.81 18.57
CA ASN A 166 -21.64 12.85 18.07
C ASN A 166 -22.24 13.67 16.91
N GLY A 167 -23.52 13.46 16.58
CA GLY A 167 -24.24 14.19 15.53
C GLY A 167 -24.62 15.63 15.91
N THR A 168 -23.68 16.40 16.44
CA THR A 168 -23.93 17.77 16.94
C THR A 168 -23.58 18.88 15.95
N LEU A 169 -23.31 18.54 14.68
CA LEU A 169 -23.26 19.54 13.61
C LEU A 169 -24.69 19.92 13.25
N GLY A 170 -25.21 20.96 13.90
CA GLY A 170 -26.51 21.53 13.59
C GLY A 170 -26.55 22.03 12.15
N LEU A 171 -27.30 21.31 11.31
CA LEU A 171 -27.90 21.81 10.07
C LEU A 171 -29.41 21.84 10.27
#